data_AF-A0AA42VH42-F1
#
_entry.id   AF-A0AA42VH42-F1
#
_cell.length_a   1.000
_cell.length_b   1.000
_cell.length_c   1.000
_cell.angle_alpha   90.00
_cell.angle_beta   90.00
_cell.angle_gamma   90.00
#
_symmetry.space_group_name_H-M   'P 1'
#
loop_
_entity.id
_entity.type
_entity.pdbx_description
1 polymer ?
#
loop_
_entity_poly.entity_id
_entity_poly.type
_entity_poly.pdbx_seq_one_letter_code
_entity_poly.pdbx_strand_id
1 'polypeptide(L)'
;MVKPALQAAAFVERLPRRPYCTDDPAHGLHIRPQATALAYRHVQHNPPPHVSCIVFDVDRKPYEQRREGYQEWRDRDLPAPHWIAINPENGNYHLGYLLAAPVARTNAARLKPLRYLAAIEHVLAKKLGADMGYVGLITKNPVHRDWWTIWHNHEPYS
;
A
#
# COMPACT_ATOMS: atom_id res chain seq x y z
N MET A 1 13.58 2.43 -18.07
CA MET A 1 13.92 1.25 -17.22
C MET A 1 15.02 1.63 -16.22
N VAL A 2 14.65 2.48 -15.25
CA VAL A 2 15.36 2.91 -14.02
C VAL A 2 14.35 3.78 -13.23
N LYS A 3 14.33 3.92 -11.90
CA LYS A 3 15.13 3.29 -10.83
C LYS A 3 14.16 2.67 -9.78
N PRO A 4 14.07 1.35 -9.58
CA PRO A 4 13.25 0.77 -8.50
C PRO A 4 13.67 1.30 -7.11
N ALA A 5 14.98 1.52 -6.92
CA ALA A 5 15.56 2.02 -5.69
C ALA A 5 15.04 3.39 -5.24
N LEU A 6 14.61 4.29 -6.13
CA LEU A 6 14.15 5.63 -5.75
C LEU A 6 12.78 5.56 -5.06
N GLN A 7 11.83 4.86 -5.68
CA GLN A 7 10.47 4.71 -5.15
C GLN A 7 10.47 3.78 -3.91
N ALA A 8 11.34 2.77 -3.89
CA ALA A 8 11.62 1.97 -2.70
C ALA A 8 12.16 2.83 -1.53
N ALA A 9 13.13 3.72 -1.78
CA ALA A 9 13.63 4.64 -0.76
C ALA A 9 12.51 5.58 -0.26
N ALA A 10 11.74 6.19 -1.17
CA ALA A 10 10.63 7.07 -0.81
C ALA A 10 9.54 6.37 0.03
N PHE A 11 9.28 5.08 -0.21
CA PHE A 11 8.43 4.25 0.64
C PHE A 11 9.07 4.03 2.03
N VAL A 12 10.34 3.61 2.09
CA VAL A 12 11.05 3.32 3.34
C VAL A 12 11.17 4.55 4.24
N GLU A 13 11.50 5.72 3.68
CA GLU A 13 11.61 6.99 4.39
C GLU A 13 10.30 7.42 5.08
N ARG A 14 9.15 6.99 4.55
CA ARG A 14 7.81 7.31 5.08
C ARG A 14 7.33 6.34 6.15
N LEU A 15 7.99 5.20 6.33
CA LEU A 15 7.61 4.23 7.35
C LEU A 15 7.77 4.80 8.76
N PRO A 16 6.91 4.42 9.72
CA PRO A 16 7.13 4.69 11.13
C PRO A 16 8.55 4.30 11.58
N ARG A 17 9.12 5.03 12.56
CA ARG A 17 10.42 4.67 13.16
C ARG A 17 10.42 3.29 13.82
N ARG A 18 9.26 2.89 14.33
CA ARG A 18 9.00 1.56 14.89
C ARG A 18 7.65 1.04 14.38
N PRO A 19 7.58 0.50 13.15
CA PRO A 19 6.32 0.05 12.58
C PRO A 19 5.88 -1.29 13.19
N TYR A 20 4.61 -1.61 13.07
CA TYR A 20 4.17 -3.01 13.15
C TYR A 20 4.73 -3.81 11.97
N CYS A 21 5.14 -5.05 12.21
CA CYS A 21 5.60 -5.99 11.19
C CYS A 21 5.26 -7.43 11.55
N THR A 22 5.14 -8.30 10.56
CA THR A 22 4.94 -9.75 10.73
C THR A 22 5.20 -10.50 9.42
N ASP A 23 5.53 -11.78 9.50
CA ASP A 23 5.55 -12.67 8.32
C ASP A 23 4.19 -13.27 8.02
N ASP A 24 3.34 -13.41 9.04
CA ASP A 24 1.98 -13.92 8.95
C ASP A 24 1.05 -13.18 9.93
N PRO A 25 0.06 -12.42 9.44
CA PRO A 25 -0.94 -11.75 10.28
C PRO A 25 -1.69 -12.67 11.25
N ALA A 26 -1.86 -13.96 10.93
CA ALA A 26 -2.53 -14.93 11.82
C ALA A 26 -1.74 -15.19 13.11
N HIS A 27 -0.41 -15.02 13.08
CA HIS A 27 0.47 -15.15 14.24
C HIS A 27 0.65 -13.82 15.01
N GLY A 28 -0.11 -12.77 14.65
CA GLY A 28 -0.10 -11.47 15.28
C GLY A 28 0.97 -10.50 14.74
N LEU A 29 1.17 -9.39 15.44
CA LEU A 29 2.04 -8.29 15.02
C LEU A 29 3.17 -8.02 16.01
N HIS A 30 4.31 -7.57 15.50
CA HIS A 30 5.47 -7.16 16.29
C HIS A 30 5.79 -5.69 16.07
N ILE A 31 6.20 -4.97 17.12
CA ILE A 31 6.78 -3.63 16.98
C ILE A 31 8.31 -3.76 17.00
N ARG A 32 8.98 -3.34 15.93
CA ARG A 32 10.44 -3.44 15.74
C ARG A 32 11.02 -2.10 15.26
N PRO A 33 12.33 -1.82 15.39
CA PRO A 33 12.96 -0.71 14.68
C PRO A 33 12.76 -0.85 13.16
N GLN A 34 12.62 0.27 12.44
CA GLN A 34 12.37 0.30 10.99
C GLN A 34 13.30 -0.66 10.20
N ALA A 35 14.62 -0.58 10.41
CA ALA A 35 15.59 -1.44 9.74
C ALA A 35 15.37 -2.95 9.96
N THR A 36 14.89 -3.36 11.14
CA THR A 36 14.54 -4.75 11.44
C THR A 36 13.18 -5.12 10.85
N ALA A 37 12.21 -4.19 10.86
CA ALA A 37 10.88 -4.42 10.35
C ALA A 37 10.84 -4.65 8.82
N LEU A 38 11.80 -4.06 8.07
CA LEU A 38 11.95 -4.28 6.63
C LEU A 38 12.29 -5.72 6.24
N ALA A 39 12.77 -6.55 7.18
CA ALA A 39 13.07 -7.96 6.96
C ALA A 39 11.84 -8.89 7.09
N TYR A 40 10.66 -8.35 7.39
CA TYR A 40 9.40 -9.11 7.48
C TYR A 40 8.54 -8.97 6.21
N ARG A 41 7.72 -9.99 5.90
CA ARG A 41 6.82 -9.98 4.74
C ARG A 41 5.78 -8.86 4.80
N HIS A 42 5.32 -8.44 5.97
CA HIS A 42 4.34 -7.35 6.13
C HIS A 42 4.86 -6.25 7.05
N VAL A 43 4.52 -4.99 6.72
CA VAL A 43 4.95 -3.80 7.47
C VAL A 43 3.87 -2.72 7.52
N GLN A 44 3.79 -1.96 8.61
CA GLN A 44 2.96 -0.77 8.73
C GLN A 44 3.53 0.37 7.87
N HIS A 45 2.74 0.85 6.92
CA HIS A 45 3.16 1.86 5.93
C HIS A 45 2.87 3.31 6.35
N ASN A 46 1.90 3.54 7.24
CA ASN A 46 1.56 4.88 7.77
C ASN A 46 1.74 4.93 9.30
N PRO A 47 2.34 5.98 9.87
CA PRO A 47 2.27 6.22 11.31
C PRO A 47 0.85 6.61 11.74
N PRO A 48 0.46 6.41 13.00
CA PRO A 48 -0.91 6.72 13.47
C PRO A 48 -1.41 8.15 13.16
N PRO A 49 -0.61 9.23 13.31
CA PRO A 49 -1.14 10.60 13.18
C PRO A 49 -1.55 11.05 11.78
N HIS A 50 -1.14 10.36 10.70
CA HIS A 50 -1.39 10.81 9.32
C HIS A 50 -1.42 9.65 8.30
N VAL A 51 -1.83 9.96 7.07
CA VAL A 51 -1.72 9.11 5.87
C VAL A 51 -0.78 9.78 4.88
N SER A 52 0.29 9.09 4.49
CA SER A 52 1.25 9.51 3.45
C SER A 52 1.30 8.54 2.26
N CYS A 53 0.69 7.36 2.42
CA CYS A 53 0.53 6.31 1.42
C CYS A 53 -0.87 5.69 1.56
N ILE A 54 -1.67 5.64 0.51
CA ILE A 54 -2.95 4.92 0.49
C ILE A 54 -2.67 3.51 -0.04
N VAL A 55 -3.23 2.47 0.60
CA VAL A 55 -3.04 1.06 0.20
C VAL A 55 -4.39 0.38 0.02
N PHE A 56 -4.51 -0.44 -1.03
CA PHE A 56 -5.65 -1.30 -1.29
C PHE A 56 -5.18 -2.76 -1.41
N ASP A 57 -5.80 -3.69 -0.68
CA ASP A 57 -5.61 -5.13 -0.89
C ASP A 57 -6.63 -5.65 -1.89
N VAL A 58 -6.18 -6.41 -2.88
CA VAL A 58 -7.02 -7.01 -3.92
C VAL A 58 -6.72 -8.50 -3.99
N ASP A 59 -7.70 -9.30 -3.59
CA ASP A 59 -7.66 -10.75 -3.72
C ASP A 59 -7.91 -11.17 -5.17
N ARG A 60 -7.02 -11.99 -5.72
CA ARG A 60 -7.20 -12.53 -7.06
C ARG A 60 -8.26 -13.63 -6.99
N LYS A 61 -9.37 -13.46 -7.71
CA LYS A 61 -10.43 -14.46 -7.68
C LYS A 61 -10.00 -15.72 -8.43
N PRO A 62 -10.18 -16.93 -7.88
CA PRO A 62 -9.69 -18.17 -8.51
C PRO A 62 -10.24 -18.44 -9.92
N TYR A 63 -11.41 -17.89 -10.26
CA TYR A 63 -12.04 -18.03 -11.57
C TYR A 63 -11.59 -16.99 -12.61
N GLU A 64 -10.90 -15.92 -12.20
CA GLU A 64 -10.38 -14.90 -13.11
C GLU A 64 -9.05 -15.38 -13.72
N GLN A 65 -9.17 -16.09 -14.85
CA GLN A 65 -8.05 -16.73 -15.57
C GLN A 65 -6.99 -15.74 -16.10
N ARG A 66 -7.20 -14.42 -15.98
CA ARG A 66 -6.20 -13.40 -16.33
C ARG A 66 -4.98 -13.55 -15.41
N ARG A 67 -3.81 -13.81 -16.01
CA ARG A 67 -2.50 -13.77 -15.33
C ARG A 67 -2.10 -12.37 -14.84
N GLU A 68 -2.79 -11.34 -15.29
CA GLU A 68 -2.39 -9.93 -15.19
C GLU A 68 -3.42 -9.06 -14.45
N GLY A 69 -4.23 -9.64 -13.55
CA GLY A 69 -5.25 -8.89 -12.78
C GLY A 69 -4.71 -7.67 -12.01
N TYR A 70 -3.41 -7.67 -11.67
CA TYR A 70 -2.70 -6.52 -11.08
C TYR A 70 -2.60 -5.30 -12.02
N GLN A 71 -2.90 -5.41 -13.31
CA GLN A 71 -2.96 -4.30 -14.26
C GLN A 71 -4.35 -3.67 -14.38
N GLU A 72 -5.38 -4.20 -13.70
CA GLU A 72 -6.77 -3.74 -13.87
C GLU A 72 -7.00 -2.26 -13.51
N TRP A 73 -6.11 -1.63 -12.74
CA TRP A 73 -6.14 -0.18 -12.55
C TRP A 73 -6.09 0.58 -13.89
N ARG A 74 -5.34 0.06 -14.87
CA ARG A 74 -5.21 0.65 -16.20
C ARG A 74 -6.47 0.44 -17.04
N ASP A 75 -7.03 -0.77 -17.03
CA ASP A 75 -8.28 -1.09 -17.74
C ASP A 75 -9.48 -0.28 -17.21
N ARG A 76 -9.43 0.15 -15.94
CA ARG A 76 -10.50 0.89 -15.25
C ARG A 76 -10.28 2.41 -15.16
N ASP A 77 -9.32 2.93 -15.92
CA ASP A 77 -8.93 4.34 -15.99
C ASP A 77 -8.70 4.94 -14.59
N LEU A 78 -7.79 4.31 -13.84
CA LEU A 78 -7.35 4.74 -12.52
C LEU A 78 -5.94 5.36 -12.58
N PRO A 79 -5.58 6.22 -11.61
CA PRO A 79 -4.20 6.64 -11.43
C PRO A 79 -3.25 5.45 -11.33
N ALA A 80 -2.01 5.64 -11.78
CA ALA A 80 -0.97 4.64 -11.62
C ALA A 80 -0.59 4.49 -10.14
N PRO A 81 -0.47 3.26 -9.61
CA PRO A 81 0.03 3.03 -8.26
C PRO A 81 1.55 3.18 -8.23
N HIS A 82 2.13 3.85 -7.24
CA HIS A 82 3.59 3.95 -7.09
C HIS A 82 4.27 2.58 -6.97
N TRP A 83 3.58 1.61 -6.35
CA TRP A 83 4.00 0.22 -6.31
C TRP A 83 2.83 -0.76 -6.30
N ILE A 84 3.09 -1.98 -6.79
CA ILE A 84 2.19 -3.13 -6.67
C ILE A 84 2.99 -4.29 -6.09
N ALA A 85 2.61 -4.79 -4.90
CA ALA A 85 3.27 -5.91 -4.23
C ALA A 85 2.39 -7.16 -4.36
N ILE A 86 2.81 -8.10 -5.21
CA ILE A 86 2.04 -9.29 -5.61
C ILE A 86 2.56 -10.52 -4.85
N ASN A 87 1.66 -11.30 -4.24
CA ASN A 87 1.99 -12.64 -3.76
C ASN A 87 2.10 -13.62 -4.95
N PRO A 88 3.27 -14.21 -5.24
CA PRO A 88 3.42 -15.14 -6.36
C PRO A 88 2.68 -16.47 -6.16
N GLU A 89 2.31 -16.84 -4.93
CA GLU A 89 1.67 -18.11 -4.59
C GLU A 89 0.18 -18.15 -4.98
N ASN A 90 -0.56 -17.08 -4.63
CA ASN A 90 -2.02 -16.99 -4.88
C ASN A 90 -2.42 -15.87 -5.86
N GLY A 91 -1.51 -14.93 -6.13
CA GLY A 91 -1.75 -13.79 -7.02
C GLY A 91 -2.45 -12.59 -6.36
N ASN A 92 -2.75 -12.61 -5.06
CA ASN A 92 -3.34 -11.47 -4.34
C ASN A 92 -2.29 -10.36 -4.21
N TYR A 93 -2.69 -9.10 -4.33
CA TYR A 93 -1.75 -8.00 -4.46
C TYR A 93 -2.20 -6.73 -3.74
N HIS A 94 -1.22 -5.97 -3.24
CA HIS A 94 -1.47 -4.63 -2.69
C HIS A 94 -1.08 -3.57 -3.71
N LEU A 95 -1.91 -2.54 -3.86
CA LEU A 95 -1.65 -1.33 -4.64
C LEU A 95 -1.35 -0.18 -3.70
N GLY A 96 -0.21 0.50 -3.85
CA GLY A 96 0.18 1.64 -3.03
C GLY A 96 0.26 2.96 -3.79
N TYR A 97 -0.28 4.04 -3.21
CA TYR A 97 -0.32 5.38 -3.77
C TYR A 97 0.27 6.40 -2.79
N LEU A 98 1.42 6.99 -3.11
CA LEU A 98 2.08 8.01 -2.29
C LEU A 98 1.42 9.38 -2.49
N LEU A 99 1.21 10.09 -1.38
CA LEU A 99 0.69 11.46 -1.35
C LEU A 99 1.84 12.48 -1.22
N ALA A 100 1.79 13.58 -1.98
CA ALA A 100 2.77 14.66 -1.90
C ALA A 100 2.75 15.34 -0.52
N ALA A 101 1.55 15.61 0.01
CA ALA A 101 1.33 16.13 1.35
C ALA A 101 0.57 15.09 2.20
N PRO A 102 1.08 14.70 3.39
CA PRO A 102 0.36 13.79 4.28
C PRO A 102 -0.95 14.38 4.82
N VAL A 103 -2.00 13.58 4.86
CA VAL A 103 -3.30 13.96 5.45
C VAL A 103 -3.32 13.58 6.93
N ALA A 104 -3.46 14.57 7.81
CA ALA A 104 -3.57 14.33 9.26
C ALA A 104 -4.87 13.57 9.61
N ARG A 105 -4.77 12.67 10.61
CA ARG A 105 -5.88 11.85 11.15
C ARG A 105 -6.14 12.07 12.65
N THR A 106 -5.42 12.97 13.30
CA THR A 106 -5.63 13.29 14.73
C THR A 106 -6.91 14.11 14.93
N ASN A 107 -7.38 14.25 16.17
CA ASN A 107 -8.54 15.08 16.51
C ASN A 107 -8.38 16.57 16.15
N ALA A 108 -7.15 17.04 15.91
CA ALA A 108 -6.83 18.39 15.44
C ALA A 108 -6.76 18.51 13.90
N ALA A 109 -7.03 17.42 13.16
CA ALA A 109 -6.96 17.40 11.71
C ALA A 109 -8.05 18.25 11.05
N ARG A 110 -7.73 18.84 9.90
CA ARG A 110 -8.70 19.56 9.08
C ARG A 110 -9.70 18.58 8.47
N LEU A 111 -10.98 18.76 8.79
CA LEU A 111 -12.05 17.85 8.37
C LEU A 111 -12.25 17.78 6.84
N LYS A 112 -11.97 18.86 6.09
CA LYS A 112 -12.10 18.87 4.62
C LYS A 112 -11.11 17.90 3.93
N PRO A 113 -9.78 17.98 4.15
CA PRO A 113 -8.83 16.97 3.68
C PRO A 113 -9.18 15.55 4.11
N LEU A 114 -9.56 15.33 5.38
CA LEU A 114 -9.88 13.99 5.88
C LEU A 114 -11.10 13.36 5.18
N ARG A 115 -12.16 14.14 4.95
CA ARG A 115 -13.33 13.71 4.16
C ARG A 115 -12.99 13.46 2.69
N TYR A 116 -12.09 14.25 2.11
CA TYR A 116 -11.68 14.07 0.71
C TYR A 116 -10.83 12.80 0.53
N LEU A 117 -9.90 12.54 1.46
CA LEU A 117 -9.16 11.27 1.52
C LEU A 117 -10.12 10.07 1.58
N ALA A 118 -11.06 10.07 2.52
CA ALA A 118 -12.04 8.97 2.66
C ALA A 118 -12.89 8.77 1.39
N ALA A 119 -13.21 9.84 0.65
CA ALA A 119 -13.91 9.75 -0.62
C ALA A 119 -13.03 9.12 -1.72
N ILE A 120 -11.75 9.48 -1.79
CA ILE A 120 -10.77 8.87 -2.70
C ILE A 120 -10.60 7.38 -2.37
N GLU A 121 -10.37 7.04 -1.10
CA GLU A 121 -10.24 5.66 -0.62
C GLU A 121 -11.48 4.83 -1.01
N HIS A 122 -12.69 5.32 -0.72
CA HIS A 122 -13.93 4.62 -1.08
C HIS A 122 -14.08 4.41 -2.59
N VAL A 123 -13.85 5.45 -3.41
CA VAL A 123 -14.04 5.37 -4.86
C VAL A 123 -12.99 4.49 -5.51
N LEU A 124 -11.73 4.58 -5.10
CA LEU A 124 -10.65 3.72 -5.61
C LEU A 124 -10.84 2.27 -5.18
N ALA A 125 -11.15 1.98 -3.91
CA ALA A 125 -11.41 0.62 -3.45
C ALA A 125 -12.56 -0.03 -4.25
N LYS A 126 -13.68 0.67 -4.39
CA LYS A 126 -14.83 0.22 -5.20
C LYS A 126 -14.48 0.05 -6.67
N LYS A 127 -13.74 0.99 -7.27
CA LYS A 127 -13.31 0.88 -8.68
C LYS A 127 -12.29 -0.23 -8.88
N LEU A 128 -11.46 -0.57 -7.91
CA LEU A 128 -10.50 -1.69 -7.98
C LEU A 128 -11.17 -3.04 -7.72
N GLY A 129 -12.27 -3.08 -6.97
CA GLY A 129 -12.77 -4.32 -6.39
C GLY A 129 -11.91 -4.81 -5.22
N ALA A 130 -11.24 -3.87 -4.54
CA ALA A 130 -10.44 -4.13 -3.35
C ALA A 130 -11.31 -4.53 -2.15
N ASP A 131 -10.69 -5.15 -1.14
CA ASP A 131 -11.38 -5.44 0.12
C ASP A 131 -11.79 -4.13 0.83
N MET A 132 -13.10 -3.94 0.97
CA MET A 132 -13.69 -2.81 1.69
C MET A 132 -13.54 -2.93 3.22
N GLY A 133 -13.19 -4.12 3.73
CA GLY A 133 -12.84 -4.37 5.13
C GLY A 133 -11.38 -4.10 5.47
N TYR A 134 -10.52 -3.84 4.48
CA TYR A 134 -9.09 -3.64 4.70
C TYR A 134 -8.80 -2.36 5.49
N VAL A 135 -8.39 -2.53 6.75
CA VAL A 135 -8.20 -1.44 7.72
C VAL A 135 -6.92 -0.60 7.51
N GLY A 136 -6.09 -0.91 6.52
CA GLY A 136 -4.90 -0.11 6.20
C GLY A 136 -3.80 -0.08 7.28
N LEU A 137 -3.75 -1.06 8.19
CA LEU A 137 -2.75 -1.09 9.27
C LEU A 137 -1.36 -1.56 8.78
N ILE A 138 -1.32 -2.69 8.07
CA ILE A 138 -0.10 -3.29 7.51
C ILE A 138 -0.28 -3.60 6.03
N THR A 139 0.78 -3.50 5.25
CA THR A 139 0.83 -3.88 3.84
C THR A 139 1.76 -5.06 3.62
N LYS A 140 1.53 -5.86 2.55
CA LYS A 140 2.59 -6.63 1.89
C LYS A 140 3.76 -5.67 1.64
N ASN A 141 4.94 -5.95 2.19
CA ASN A 141 6.10 -5.06 2.25
C ASN A 141 6.80 -4.98 0.87
N PRO A 142 6.65 -3.90 0.07
CA PRO A 142 7.10 -3.85 -1.33
C PRO A 142 8.62 -3.94 -1.53
N VAL A 143 9.43 -3.88 -0.47
CA VAL A 143 10.88 -4.15 -0.56
C VAL A 143 11.28 -5.56 -0.09
N HIS A 144 10.32 -6.39 0.31
CA HIS A 144 10.57 -7.78 0.70
C HIS A 144 10.62 -8.71 -0.52
N ARG A 145 11.62 -9.60 -0.55
CA ARG A 145 11.91 -10.48 -1.71
C ARG A 145 10.81 -11.48 -2.05
N ASP A 146 9.98 -11.85 -1.06
CA ASP A 146 8.92 -12.86 -1.24
C ASP A 146 7.75 -12.32 -2.08
N TRP A 147 7.67 -11.00 -2.29
CA TRP A 147 6.65 -10.37 -3.13
C TRP A 147 7.24 -9.94 -4.45
N TRP A 148 6.59 -10.33 -5.55
CA TRP A 148 6.91 -9.77 -6.84
C TRP A 148 6.39 -8.33 -6.89
N THR A 149 7.30 -7.37 -6.78
CA THR A 149 6.95 -5.95 -6.69
C THR A 149 7.23 -5.20 -7.99
N ILE A 150 6.20 -4.55 -8.52
CA ILE A 150 6.26 -3.65 -9.67
C ILE A 150 6.31 -2.21 -9.14
N TRP A 151 7.23 -1.40 -9.63
CA TRP A 151 7.40 0.01 -9.25
C TRP A 151 7.10 0.92 -10.44
N HIS A 152 6.22 1.91 -10.26
CA HIS A 152 5.96 2.93 -11.27
C HIS A 152 6.67 4.23 -10.89
N ASN A 153 7.29 4.88 -11.88
CA ASN A 153 8.12 6.06 -11.64
C ASN A 153 7.39 7.34 -12.05
N HIS A 154 6.62 7.89 -11.12
CA HIS A 154 5.98 9.19 -11.21
C HIS A 154 6.01 9.88 -9.83
N GLU A 155 5.69 11.18 -9.81
CA GLU A 155 5.60 11.95 -8.59
C GLU A 155 4.46 11.47 -7.66
N PRO A 156 4.53 11.73 -6.35
CA PRO A 156 3.40 11.59 -5.42
C PRO A 156 2.20 12.46 -5.81
N TYR A 157 0.98 11.98 -5.54
CA TYR A 157 -0.26 12.69 -5.88
C TYR A 157 -0.55 13.86 -4.93
N SER A 158 -1.02 14.98 -5.47
CA SER A 158 -1.34 16.24 -4.75
C SER A 158 -2.83 16.48 -4.60
#